data_AF-A0A1X7SWJ9-F1
#
_entry.id   AF-A0A1X7SWJ9-F1
#
_cell.length_a   1.000
_cell.length_b   1.000
_cell.length_c   1.000
_cell.angle_alpha   90.00
_cell.angle_beta   90.00
_cell.angle_gamma   90.00
#
_symmetry.space_group_name_H-M   'P 1'
#
loop_
_entity.id
_entity.type
_entity.pdbx_description
1 polymer ?
#
loop_
_entity_poly.entity_id
_entity_poly.type
_entity_poly.pdbx_seq_one_letter_code
_entity_poly.pdbx_strand_id
1 'polypeptide(L)' 'LVGYFVIGFEVPSYPVYFSTSPQDTPTHWHQRIFFLNEPIQVQTGGPGLRLMYTHYCLSDIARVYTIHEYLDEKQVF' A
#
# COMPACT_ATOMS: atom_id res chain seq x y z
N LEU A 1 -8.41 0.59 2.66
CA LEU A 1 -7.12 -0.15 2.70
C LEU A 1 -6.02 0.81 3.10
N VAL A 2 -4.89 0.30 3.60
CA VAL A 2 -3.79 1.13 4.10
C VAL A 2 -2.49 0.69 3.44
N GLY A 3 -1.81 1.63 2.77
CA GLY A 3 -0.48 1.46 2.23
C GLY A 3 0.56 2.10 3.14
N TYR A 4 1.66 1.38 3.36
CA TYR A 4 2.84 1.83 4.08
C TYR A 4 4.08 1.21 3.43
N PHE A 5 5.26 1.59 3.90
CA PHE A 5 6.52 1.04 3.40
C PHE A 5 7.51 0.79 4.53
N VAL A 6 8.47 -0.09 4.25
CA VAL A 6 9.61 -0.37 5.11
C VAL A 6 10.86 0.05 4.36
N ILE A 7 11.78 0.71 5.06
CA ILE A 7 13.11 1.02 4.55
C ILE A 7 14.11 0.19 5.34
N GLY A 8 14.99 -0.48 4.61
CA GLY A 8 16.09 -1.27 5.15
C GLY A 8 17.42 -0.87 4.54
N PHE A 9 18.45 -0.81 5.38
CA PHE A 9 19.84 -0.66 4.99
C PHE A 9 20.61 -1.89 5.44
N GLU A 10 20.98 -2.74 4.49
CA GLU A 10 21.74 -3.97 4.74
C GLU A 10 23.24 -3.66 4.73
N VAL A 11 23.76 -3.17 5.86
CA VAL A 11 25.20 -3.05 6.08
C VAL A 11 25.71 -4.24 6.91
N PRO A 12 26.87 -4.85 6.59
CA PRO A 12 27.26 -6.16 7.10
C PRO A 12 27.26 -6.35 8.61
N SER A 13 27.47 -5.29 9.39
CA SER A 13 27.57 -5.36 10.85
C SER A 13 26.44 -4.68 11.61
N TYR A 14 25.63 -3.84 10.94
CA TYR A 14 24.65 -2.98 11.61
C TYR A 14 23.42 -2.70 10.72
N PRO A 15 22.63 -3.74 10.39
CA PRO A 15 21.47 -3.51 9.57
C PRO A 15 20.49 -2.55 10.28
N VAL A 16 19.97 -1.59 9.53
CA VAL A 16 19.01 -0.60 10.04
C VAL A 16 17.71 -0.75 9.30
N TYR A 17 16.61 -0.88 10.04
CA TYR A 17 15.27 -0.96 9.48
C TYR A 17 14.35 0.02 10.20
N PHE A 18 13.45 0.64 9.44
CA PHE A 18 12.31 1.35 10.00
C PHE A 18 11.10 1.21 9.09
N SER A 19 9.93 1.35 9.68
CA SER A 19 8.65 1.09 9.05
C SER A 19 7.72 2.28 9.28
N THR A 20 6.84 2.51 8.31
CA THR A 20 5.75 3.49 8.41
C THR A 20 4.40 2.84 8.71
N SER A 21 4.40 1.56 9.13
CA SER A 21 3.17 0.82 9.43
C SER A 21 2.37 1.49 10.56
N PRO A 22 1.04 1.31 10.58
CA PRO A 22 0.20 1.77 11.69
C PRO A 22 0.56 1.20 13.07
N GLN A 23 1.30 0.09 13.11
CA GLN A 23 1.70 -0.60 14.33
C GLN A 23 3.00 -0.05 14.92
N ASP A 24 3.77 0.70 14.13
CA ASP A 24 5.06 1.27 14.52
C ASP A 24 4.94 2.72 14.98
N THR A 25 6.05 3.30 15.47
CA THR A 25 6.09 4.70 15.87
C THR A 25 5.76 5.62 14.68
N PRO A 26 4.82 6.58 14.81
CA PRO A 26 4.43 7.45 13.72
C PRO A 26 5.59 8.23 13.09
N THR A 27 5.58 8.34 11.77
CA THR A 27 6.56 9.13 11.00
C THR A 27 5.85 10.26 10.25
N HIS A 28 6.60 11.25 9.75
CA HIS A 28 6.02 12.34 8.94
C HIS A 28 5.35 11.86 7.65
N TRP A 29 5.68 10.67 7.15
CA TRP A 29 5.02 10.06 6.00
C TRP A 29 3.61 9.55 6.28
N HIS A 30 3.27 9.32 7.56
CA HIS A 30 2.00 8.69 7.96
C HIS A 30 1.76 7.39 7.15
N GLN A 31 0.50 7.16 6.75
CA GLN A 31 0.10 6.08 5.84
C GLN A 31 -0.77 6.63 4.71
N ARG A 32 -0.81 5.92 3.58
CA ARG A 32 -1.76 6.21 2.49
C ARG A 32 -3.03 5.41 2.68
N ILE A 33 -4.18 6.10 2.76
CA ILE A 33 -5.49 5.47 2.88
C ILE A 33 -6.16 5.41 1.51
N PHE A 34 -6.65 4.23 1.15
CA PHE A 34 -7.43 3.98 -0.07
C PHE A 34 -8.87 3.64 0.32
N PHE A 35 -9.81 4.53 0.01
CA PHE A 35 -11.22 4.33 0.30
C PHE A 35 -11.87 3.48 -0.78
N LEU A 36 -12.49 2.37 -0.38
CA LEU A 36 -13.28 1.56 -1.31
C LEU A 36 -14.55 2.34 -1.68
N ASN A 37 -14.96 2.27 -2.94
CA ASN A 37 -16.22 2.89 -3.37
C ASN A 37 -17.42 2.26 -2.65
N GLU A 38 -17.40 0.93 -2.50
CA GLU A 38 -18.39 0.15 -1.76
C GLU A 38 -17.69 -0.66 -0.65
N PRO A 39 -18.26 -0.73 0.58
CA PRO A 39 -17.72 -1.57 1.63
C PRO A 39 -17.76 -3.06 1.25
N ILE A 40 -16.62 -3.75 1.38
CA ILE A 40 -16.53 -5.19 1.11
C ILE A 40 -16.80 -5.96 2.41
N GLN A 41 -17.71 -6.94 2.35
CA GLN A 41 -17.94 -7.88 3.45
C GLN A 41 -16.78 -8.88 3.53
N VAL A 42 -16.09 -8.91 4.67
CA VAL A 42 -14.94 -9.79 4.89
C VAL A 42 -15.26 -10.88 5.90
N GLN A 43 -14.75 -12.08 5.65
CA GLN A 43 -14.79 -13.19 6.59
C GLN A 43 -13.36 -13.56 6.98
N THR A 44 -13.14 -13.96 8.24
CA THR A 44 -11.84 -14.45 8.69
C THR A 44 -11.43 -15.66 7.84
N GLY A 45 -10.29 -15.57 7.18
CA GLY A 45 -9.80 -16.60 6.24
C GLY A 45 -10.41 -16.55 4.84
N GLY A 46 -11.26 -15.57 4.54
CA GLY A 46 -11.80 -15.34 3.20
C GLY A 46 -10.79 -14.72 2.22
N PRO A 47 -11.08 -14.75 0.92
CA PRO A 47 -10.23 -14.15 -0.10
C PRO A 47 -10.14 -12.62 0.08
N GLY A 48 -8.91 -12.10 0.04
CA GLY A 48 -8.62 -10.67 0.20
C GLY A 48 -8.30 -9.96 -1.13
N LEU A 49 -7.48 -8.91 -1.05
CA LEU A 49 -6.89 -8.24 -2.22
C LEU A 49 -6.20 -9.27 -3.12
N ARG A 50 -6.57 -9.32 -4.40
CA ARG A 50 -5.98 -10.25 -5.38
C ARG A 50 -4.71 -9.67 -5.99
N LEU A 51 -4.79 -8.44 -6.49
CA LEU A 51 -3.71 -7.80 -7.22
C LEU A 51 -3.65 -6.30 -6.89
N MET A 52 -2.44 -5.80 -6.64
CA MET A 52 -2.15 -4.38 -6.57
C MET A 52 -0.98 -4.06 -7.48
N TYR A 53 -1.15 -3.04 -8.33
CA TYR A 53 -0.11 -2.59 -9.23
C TYR A 53 -0.16 -1.08 -9.42
N THR A 54 0.98 -0.51 -9.79
CA THR A 54 1.20 0.93 -9.84
C THR A 54 1.59 1.36 -11.25
N HIS A 55 0.96 2.43 -11.74
CA HIS A 55 1.24 3.02 -13.04
C HIS A 55 1.78 4.44 -12.87
N TYR A 56 2.85 4.77 -13.60
CA TYR A 56 3.37 6.13 -13.68
C TYR A 56 2.70 6.88 -14.83
N CYS A 57 2.32 8.13 -14.61
CA CYS A 57 1.86 9.00 -15.69
C CYS A 57 3.08 9.44 -16.52
N LEU A 58 3.16 9.04 -17.79
CA LEU A 58 4.32 9.35 -18.64
C LEU A 58 4.50 10.85 -18.89
N SER A 59 3.40 11.62 -18.92
CA SER A 59 3.45 13.08 -19.05
C SER A 59 3.76 13.81 -17.75
N ASP A 60 3.67 13.13 -16.60
CA ASP A 60 3.93 13.69 -15.28
C ASP A 60 4.35 12.58 -14.31
N ILE A 61 5.65 12.30 -14.23
CA ILE A 61 6.17 11.18 -13.43
C ILE A 61 5.92 11.32 -11.92
N ALA A 62 5.58 12.52 -11.44
CA ALA A 62 5.18 12.73 -10.06
C ALA A 62 3.75 12.24 -9.78
N ARG A 63 2.93 12.04 -10.82
CA ARG A 63 1.61 11.41 -10.72
C ARG A 63 1.72 9.90 -10.84
N VAL A 64 1.26 9.24 -9.80
CA VAL A 64 1.29 7.78 -9.66
C VAL A 64 -0.13 7.31 -9.40
N TYR A 65 -0.61 6.40 -10.26
CA TYR A 65 -1.91 5.76 -10.10
C TYR A 65 -1.72 4.38 -9.48
N THR A 66 -2.52 4.06 -8.48
CA THR A 66 -2.51 2.72 -7.87
C THR A 66 -3.82 2.03 -8.22
N ILE A 67 -3.73 0.80 -8.69
CA ILE A 67 -4.88 0.03 -9.12
C ILE A 67 -4.97 -1.20 -8.25
N HIS A 68 -6.15 -1.40 -7.66
CA HIS A 68 -6.45 -2.56 -6.84
C HIS A 68 -7.56 -3.39 -7.48
N GLU A 69 -7.40 -4.72 -7.44
CA GLU A 69 -8.38 -5.69 -7.93
C GLU A 69 -8.84 -6.62 -6.80
N TYR A 70 -10.16 -6.73 -6.61
CA TYR A 70 -10.83 -7.52 -5.56
C TYR A 70 -12.00 -8.28 -6.15
N LEU A 71 -12.11 -9.60 -5.96
CA LEU A 71 -13.37 -10.34 -6.18
C LEU A 71 -14.16 -9.92 -7.45
N ASP A 72 -13.45 -9.71 -8.57
CA ASP A 72 -13.95 -9.25 -9.88
C ASP A 72 -14.20 -7.73 -10.08
N GLU A 73 -13.93 -6.90 -9.07
CA GLU A 73 -13.94 -5.44 -9.13
C GLU A 73 -12.54 -4.83 -9.26
N LYS A 74 -12.45 -3.70 -9.96
CA LYS A 74 -11.21 -2.94 -10.17
C LYS A 74 -11.43 -1.47 -9.80
N GLN A 75 -10.57 -0.93 -8.95
CA GLN A 75 -10.60 0.49 -8.56
C GLN A 75 -9.23 1.16 -8.78
N VAL A 76 -9.26 2.39 -9.31
CA VAL A 76 -8.08 3.23 -9.57
C VAL A 76 -8.03 4.36 -8.54
N PHE A 77 -6.84 4.63 -8.02
CA PHE A 77 -6.54 5.61 -6.97
C PHE A 77 -5.39 6.55 -7.34
#